data_AF-A0AAE1ABH7-F1
#
_entry.id   AF-A0AAE1ABH7-F1
#
_cell.length_a   1.000
_cell.length_b   1.000
_cell.length_c   1.000
_cell.angle_alpha   90.00
_cell.angle_beta   90.00
_cell.angle_gamma   90.00
#
_symmetry.space_group_name_H-M   'P 1'
#
loop_
_entity.id
_entity.type
_entity.pdbx_description
1 polymer ?
#
loop_
_entity_poly.entity_id
_entity_poly.type
_entity_poly.pdbx_seq_one_letter_code
_entity_poly.pdbx_strand_id
1 'polypeptide(L)'
;MSHDKDQHYVFVYGTLKTGQPNHYYLTEDFSTGKATLLGTGETMHAFPLVVATVNNLPFLLPVEGKGENVQGEIYEIDDQKLYWLDDFESHPSWYKREIIEIRLMDGTLKVEGQVMTKGDVCQCWVYFLPGYKPEMLALKMLKSYASLSPDHLPYNTNEEMTSLEDT
;
A
#
# COMPACT_ATOMS: atom_id res chain seq x y z
N MET A 1 17.58 6.27 -27.93
CA MET A 1 18.01 5.18 -27.02
C MET A 1 16.97 5.12 -25.92
N SER A 2 16.36 3.95 -25.74
CA SER A 2 15.07 3.71 -25.07
C SER A 2 15.06 4.16 -23.60
N HIS A 3 14.13 5.05 -23.27
CA HIS A 3 13.85 5.53 -21.90
C HIS A 3 12.75 4.67 -21.27
N ASP A 4 13.01 3.38 -21.05
CA ASP A 4 12.10 2.47 -20.33
C ASP A 4 12.49 2.30 -18.85
N LYS A 5 13.32 3.19 -18.29
CA LYS A 5 13.89 3.01 -16.93
C LYS A 5 13.15 3.74 -15.80
N ASP A 6 12.05 4.41 -16.09
CA ASP A 6 11.43 5.37 -15.15
C ASP A 6 10.02 4.95 -14.67
N GLN A 7 9.61 3.68 -14.86
CA GLN A 7 8.28 3.20 -14.50
C GLN A 7 8.33 2.14 -13.40
N HIS A 8 7.60 2.39 -12.32
CA HIS A 8 7.37 1.45 -11.25
C HIS A 8 5.88 1.19 -11.07
N TYR A 9 5.55 0.00 -10.59
CA TYR A 9 4.20 -0.32 -10.15
C TYR A 9 4.17 -0.41 -8.64
N VAL A 10 3.32 0.38 -8.01
CA VAL A 10 3.07 0.32 -6.57
C VAL A 10 1.65 -0.16 -6.31
N PHE A 11 1.50 -1.07 -5.35
CA PHE A 11 0.21 -1.51 -4.87
C PHE A 11 -0.07 -0.87 -3.51
N VAL A 12 -1.12 -0.06 -3.45
CA VAL A 12 -1.54 0.64 -2.23
C VAL A 12 -2.81 -0.01 -1.67
N TYR A 13 -2.79 -0.33 -0.38
CA TYR A 13 -3.88 -1.02 0.31
C TYR A 13 -4.57 -0.15 1.38
N GLY A 14 -3.95 0.96 1.79
CA GLY A 14 -4.31 1.77 2.94
C GLY A 14 -4.78 3.19 2.60
N THR A 15 -4.25 4.18 3.31
CA THR A 15 -4.70 5.58 3.27
C THR A 15 -4.46 6.31 1.95
N LEU A 16 -3.65 5.75 1.05
CA LEU A 16 -3.33 6.31 -0.26
C LEU A 16 -4.33 5.92 -1.36
N LYS A 17 -5.21 4.94 -1.12
CA LYS A 17 -6.23 4.51 -2.08
C LYS A 17 -7.21 5.63 -2.42
N THR A 18 -7.86 5.55 -3.56
CA THR A 18 -8.93 6.45 -3.98
C THR A 18 -9.99 6.62 -2.88
N GLY A 19 -10.32 7.87 -2.57
CA GLY A 19 -11.30 8.21 -1.52
C GLY A 19 -10.79 8.03 -0.08
N GLN A 20 -9.51 7.71 0.12
CA GLN A 20 -8.87 7.62 1.44
C GLN A 20 -8.12 8.93 1.79
N PRO A 21 -7.81 9.17 3.08
CA PRO A 21 -7.38 10.49 3.57
C PRO A 21 -6.10 11.05 2.92
N ASN A 22 -5.18 10.20 2.50
CA ASN A 22 -3.87 10.60 1.97
C ASN A 22 -3.81 10.50 0.43
N HIS A 23 -4.91 10.20 -0.24
CA HIS A 23 -4.95 10.01 -1.70
C HIS A 23 -4.44 11.23 -2.49
N TYR A 24 -4.75 12.44 -2.00
CA TYR A 24 -4.32 13.70 -2.62
C TYR A 24 -2.80 13.75 -2.87
N TYR A 25 -1.99 13.30 -1.89
CA TYR A 25 -0.53 13.33 -2.01
C TYR A 25 0.00 12.35 -3.06
N LEU A 26 -0.74 11.26 -3.32
CA LEU A 26 -0.37 10.31 -4.35
C LEU A 26 -0.57 10.89 -5.75
N THR A 27 -1.76 11.43 -6.06
CA THR A 27 -2.16 11.75 -7.44
C THR A 27 -2.19 13.22 -7.81
N GLU A 28 -2.44 14.13 -6.85
CA GLU A 28 -2.71 15.55 -7.14
C GLU A 28 -1.51 16.46 -6.87
N ASP A 29 -0.54 16.01 -6.06
CA ASP A 29 0.71 16.71 -5.85
C ASP A 29 1.74 16.31 -6.92
N PHE A 30 1.79 17.08 -8.01
CA PHE A 30 2.74 16.89 -9.09
C PHE A 30 4.17 17.31 -8.74
N SER A 31 4.38 18.02 -7.62
CA SER A 31 5.74 18.37 -7.16
C SER A 31 6.49 17.16 -6.61
N THR A 32 5.75 16.09 -6.27
CA THR A 32 6.30 14.84 -5.74
C THR A 32 6.38 13.74 -6.80
N GLY A 33 6.23 14.06 -8.09
CA GLY A 33 6.25 13.11 -9.20
C GLY A 33 4.86 12.69 -9.68
N LYS A 34 4.79 11.75 -10.62
CA LYS A 34 3.53 11.29 -11.24
C LYS A 34 3.05 9.96 -10.66
N ALA A 35 1.74 9.85 -10.51
CA ALA A 35 1.06 8.59 -10.23
C ALA A 35 -0.20 8.46 -11.09
N THR A 36 -0.36 7.33 -11.78
CA THR A 36 -1.52 7.03 -12.62
C THR A 36 -2.18 5.74 -12.17
N LEU A 37 -3.47 5.78 -11.82
CA LEU A 37 -4.22 4.59 -11.48
C LEU A 37 -4.38 3.68 -12.70
N LEU A 38 -3.98 2.42 -12.57
CA LEU A 38 -4.06 1.43 -13.65
C LEU A 38 -5.23 0.46 -13.47
N GLY A 39 -5.63 0.22 -12.22
CA GLY A 39 -6.71 -0.68 -11.85
C GLY A 39 -6.63 -1.12 -10.39
N THR A 40 -7.50 -2.03 -10.00
CA THR A 40 -7.51 -2.69 -8.69
C THR A 40 -6.76 -4.02 -8.74
N GLY A 41 -6.24 -4.42 -7.58
CA GLY A 41 -5.49 -5.66 -7.43
C GLY A 41 -5.79 -6.37 -6.12
N GLU A 42 -5.38 -7.63 -6.05
CA GLU A 42 -5.45 -8.47 -4.85
C GLU A 42 -4.11 -9.19 -4.66
N THR A 43 -3.57 -9.21 -3.44
CA THR A 43 -2.31 -9.93 -3.16
C THR A 43 -2.46 -11.41 -3.48
N MET A 44 -1.46 -12.03 -4.11
CA MET A 44 -1.51 -13.46 -4.43
C MET A 44 -1.48 -14.35 -3.18
N HIS A 45 -0.76 -13.90 -2.15
CA HIS A 45 -0.71 -14.54 -0.84
C HIS A 45 -1.53 -13.78 0.19
N ALA A 46 -1.97 -14.49 1.23
CA ALA A 46 -2.67 -13.88 2.33
C ALA A 46 -1.69 -13.13 3.24
N PHE A 47 -2.09 -11.94 3.69
CA PHE A 47 -1.34 -11.13 4.65
C PHE A 47 -2.28 -10.55 5.72
N PRO A 48 -1.81 -10.35 6.97
CA PRO A 48 -2.58 -9.62 7.97
C PRO A 48 -2.56 -8.13 7.62
N LEU A 49 -3.68 -7.63 7.13
CA LEU A 49 -3.97 -6.18 7.10
C LEU A 49 -4.78 -5.84 8.34
N VAL A 50 -4.21 -5.04 9.24
CA VAL A 50 -4.85 -4.68 10.51
C VAL A 50 -4.90 -3.18 10.68
N VAL A 51 -5.87 -2.68 11.44
CA VAL A 51 -5.92 -1.27 11.85
C VAL A 51 -5.47 -1.17 13.29
N ALA A 52 -4.43 -0.38 13.54
CA ALA A 52 -3.84 -0.23 14.88
C ALA A 52 -3.40 1.22 15.14
N THR A 53 -2.72 1.44 16.28
CA THR A 53 -2.30 2.74 16.85
C THR A 53 -3.44 3.66 17.25
N VAL A 54 -3.11 4.74 17.97
CA VAL A 54 -4.06 5.79 18.35
C VAL A 54 -4.62 6.56 17.14
N ASN A 55 -3.94 6.43 15.99
CA ASN A 55 -4.30 7.08 14.72
C ASN A 55 -5.15 6.20 13.80
N ASN A 56 -5.42 4.94 14.17
CA ASN A 56 -6.18 3.97 13.35
C ASN A 56 -5.57 3.78 11.94
N LEU A 57 -4.25 3.60 11.90
CA LEU A 57 -3.52 3.38 10.66
C LEU A 57 -3.65 1.93 10.18
N PRO A 58 -3.83 1.69 8.87
CA PRO A 58 -3.77 0.36 8.29
C PRO A 58 -2.31 -0.10 8.15
N PHE A 59 -2.00 -1.29 8.68
CA PHE A 59 -0.69 -1.92 8.58
C PHE A 59 -0.80 -3.27 7.89
N LEU A 60 0.02 -3.48 6.85
CA LEU A 60 0.25 -4.79 6.27
C LEU A 60 1.45 -5.45 6.95
N LEU A 61 1.22 -6.60 7.59
CA LEU A 61 2.25 -7.31 8.34
C LEU A 61 2.94 -8.35 7.43
N PRO A 62 4.27 -8.52 7.50
CA PRO A 62 5.02 -9.45 6.63
C PRO A 62 4.91 -10.90 7.14
N VAL A 63 3.69 -11.39 7.32
CA VAL A 63 3.39 -12.77 7.72
C VAL A 63 2.59 -13.43 6.60
N GLU A 64 3.29 -13.85 5.57
CA GLU A 64 2.69 -14.51 4.41
C GLU A 64 1.92 -15.77 4.80
N GLY A 65 0.77 -15.99 4.17
CA GLY A 65 -0.10 -17.13 4.40
C GLY A 65 -1.05 -16.97 5.59
N LYS A 66 -1.03 -15.83 6.28
CA LYS A 66 -1.94 -15.49 7.38
C LYS A 66 -2.81 -14.30 7.01
N GLY A 67 -4.08 -14.30 7.42
CA GLY A 67 -5.01 -13.21 7.15
C GLY A 67 -5.74 -13.41 5.83
N GLU A 68 -5.84 -12.36 5.02
CA GLU A 68 -6.66 -12.32 3.81
C GLU A 68 -5.81 -12.02 2.58
N ASN A 69 -6.28 -12.39 1.40
CA ASN A 69 -5.77 -11.82 0.15
C ASN A 69 -6.23 -10.35 0.08
N VAL A 70 -5.30 -9.43 0.31
CA VAL A 70 -5.58 -8.01 0.54
C VAL A 70 -5.88 -7.30 -0.77
N GLN A 71 -6.96 -6.52 -0.78
CA GLN A 71 -7.40 -5.74 -1.93
C GLN A 71 -6.93 -4.29 -1.86
N GLY A 72 -6.53 -3.78 -3.01
CA GLY A 72 -6.01 -2.43 -3.15
C GLY A 72 -5.99 -1.96 -4.59
N GLU A 73 -5.18 -0.95 -4.85
CA GLU A 73 -5.08 -0.26 -6.13
C GLU A 73 -3.64 -0.29 -6.63
N ILE A 74 -3.48 -0.44 -7.94
CA ILE A 74 -2.18 -0.47 -8.60
C ILE A 74 -1.98 0.85 -9.35
N TYR A 75 -0.89 1.53 -9.04
CA TYR A 75 -0.49 2.77 -9.69
C TYR A 75 0.81 2.58 -10.46
N GLU A 76 0.88 3.18 -11.64
CA GLU A 76 2.14 3.47 -12.32
C GLU A 76 2.71 4.75 -11.71
N ILE A 77 3.97 4.72 -11.29
CA ILE A 77 4.66 5.87 -10.72
C ILE A 77 6.05 6.05 -11.33
N ASP A 78 6.52 7.30 -11.34
CA ASP A 78 7.90 7.61 -11.71
C ASP A 78 8.88 7.48 -10.53
N ASP A 79 10.18 7.53 -10.82
CA ASP A 79 11.26 7.49 -9.81
C ASP A 79 11.08 8.54 -8.71
N GLN A 80 10.65 9.75 -9.09
CA GLN A 80 10.46 10.85 -8.15
C GLN A 80 9.35 10.54 -7.15
N LYS A 81 8.23 9.98 -7.63
CA LYS A 81 7.13 9.56 -6.78
C LYS A 81 7.48 8.36 -5.92
N LEU A 82 8.27 7.41 -6.43
CA LEU A 82 8.76 6.30 -5.62
C LEU A 82 9.65 6.79 -4.46
N TYR A 83 10.58 7.70 -4.74
CA TYR A 83 11.43 8.32 -3.72
C TYR A 83 10.60 9.08 -2.67
N TRP A 84 9.60 9.84 -3.11
CA TRP A 84 8.72 10.54 -2.18
C TRP A 84 7.89 9.59 -1.32
N LEU A 85 7.39 8.49 -1.89
CA LEU A 85 6.66 7.47 -1.12
C LEU A 85 7.57 6.80 -0.08
N ASP A 86 8.84 6.55 -0.41
CA ASP A 86 9.79 6.00 0.56
C ASP A 86 9.95 6.95 1.76
N ASP A 87 10.07 8.26 1.53
CA ASP A 87 10.13 9.27 2.60
C ASP A 87 8.81 9.36 3.38
N PHE A 88 7.68 9.41 2.68
CA PHE A 88 6.34 9.51 3.27
C PHE A 88 6.02 8.33 4.19
N GLU A 89 6.39 7.11 3.80
CA GLU A 89 6.20 5.88 4.58
C GLU A 89 7.36 5.62 5.56
N SER A 90 8.30 6.57 5.71
CA SER A 90 9.48 6.43 6.57
C SER A 90 10.25 5.13 6.30
N HIS A 91 10.45 4.79 5.04
CA HIS A 91 11.23 3.64 4.61
C HIS A 91 12.74 3.90 4.79
N PRO A 92 13.54 2.93 5.31
CA PRO A 92 13.18 1.58 5.78
C PRO A 92 12.94 1.46 7.30
N SER A 93 12.83 2.57 8.03
CA SER A 93 12.78 2.56 9.50
C SER A 93 11.42 2.16 10.06
N TRP A 94 10.32 2.64 9.46
CA TRP A 94 8.96 2.32 9.86
C TRP A 94 8.36 1.24 8.97
N TYR A 95 8.11 1.57 7.70
CA TYR A 95 7.75 0.60 6.69
C TYR A 95 8.95 0.09 5.89
N LYS A 96 8.87 -1.14 5.41
CA LYS A 96 9.82 -1.71 4.47
C LYS A 96 9.11 -2.00 3.15
N ARG A 97 9.61 -1.40 2.07
CA ARG A 97 9.13 -1.66 0.71
C ARG A 97 9.69 -2.98 0.19
N GLU A 98 8.82 -3.83 -0.32
CA GLU A 98 9.15 -5.14 -0.92
C GLU A 98 8.36 -5.34 -2.22
N ILE A 99 8.89 -6.15 -3.15
CA ILE A 99 8.17 -6.55 -4.36
C ILE A 99 7.39 -7.81 -4.06
N ILE A 100 6.08 -7.81 -4.32
CA ILE A 100 5.24 -9.00 -4.24
C ILE A 100 4.39 -9.17 -5.50
N GLU A 101 3.83 -10.36 -5.67
CA GLU A 101 2.89 -10.68 -6.73
C GLU A 101 1.47 -10.19 -6.42
N ILE A 102 0.91 -9.38 -7.32
CA ILE A 102 -0.46 -8.86 -7.26
C ILE A 102 -1.24 -9.36 -8.47
N ARG A 103 -2.42 -9.93 -8.22
CA ARG A 103 -3.38 -10.29 -9.25
C ARG A 103 -4.22 -9.08 -9.63
N LEU A 104 -4.28 -8.74 -10.92
CA LEU A 104 -5.18 -7.70 -11.43
C LEU A 104 -6.63 -8.15 -11.28
N MET A 105 -7.46 -7.29 -10.68
CA MET A 105 -8.89 -7.52 -10.51
C MET A 105 -9.72 -6.78 -11.56
N ASP A 106 -9.21 -5.65 -12.05
CA ASP A 106 -9.69 -4.89 -13.20
C ASP A 106 -8.54 -4.09 -13.84
N GLY A 107 -8.87 -3.19 -14.76
CA GLY A 107 -7.89 -2.27 -15.35
C GLY A 107 -7.01 -2.90 -16.43
N THR A 108 -5.95 -2.19 -16.80
CA THR A 108 -5.00 -2.62 -17.82
C THR A 108 -3.63 -2.05 -17.52
N LEU A 109 -2.62 -2.92 -17.50
CA LEU A 109 -1.22 -2.56 -17.27
C LEU A 109 -0.40 -2.88 -18.52
N LYS A 110 0.67 -2.13 -18.76
CA LYS A 110 1.63 -2.41 -19.84
C LYS A 110 3.01 -2.62 -19.24
N VAL A 111 3.40 -3.88 -19.07
CA VAL A 111 4.71 -4.24 -18.52
C VAL A 111 5.58 -4.75 -19.66
N GLU A 112 6.71 -4.08 -19.92
CA GLU A 112 7.67 -4.46 -20.97
C GLU A 112 7.03 -4.69 -22.36
N GLY A 113 6.01 -3.89 -22.70
CA GLY A 113 5.27 -3.99 -23.96
C GLY A 113 4.19 -5.07 -23.99
N GLN A 114 4.04 -5.88 -22.94
CA GLN A 114 2.93 -6.81 -22.77
C GLN A 114 1.75 -6.13 -22.08
N VAL A 115 0.56 -6.27 -22.66
CA VAL A 115 -0.69 -5.82 -22.05
C VAL A 115 -1.15 -6.87 -21.06
N MET A 116 -1.38 -6.47 -19.82
CA MET A 116 -1.92 -7.28 -18.74
C MET A 116 -3.33 -6.83 -18.40
N THR A 117 -4.18 -7.78 -18.06
CA THR A 117 -5.61 -7.60 -17.83
C THR A 117 -6.06 -8.39 -16.60
N LYS A 118 -7.36 -8.36 -16.31
CA LYS A 118 -7.96 -9.07 -15.18
C LYS A 118 -7.54 -10.55 -15.14
N GLY A 119 -7.01 -10.96 -13.98
CA GLY A 119 -6.53 -12.32 -13.73
C GLY A 119 -5.04 -12.51 -13.96
N ASP A 120 -4.38 -11.61 -14.71
CA ASP A 120 -2.93 -11.60 -14.85
C ASP A 120 -2.26 -11.17 -13.54
N VAL A 121 -1.01 -11.57 -13.35
CA VAL A 121 -0.23 -11.34 -12.12
C VAL A 121 0.98 -10.48 -12.44
N CYS A 122 1.09 -9.32 -11.80
CA CYS A 122 2.22 -8.40 -11.95
C CYS A 122 3.01 -8.26 -10.64
N GLN A 123 4.26 -7.84 -10.76
CA GLN A 123 5.10 -7.49 -9.62
C GLN A 123 4.88 -6.03 -9.24
N CYS A 124 4.57 -5.77 -7.98
CA CYS A 124 4.37 -4.41 -7.46
C CYS A 124 5.16 -4.20 -6.17
N TRP A 125 5.63 -2.97 -5.98
CA TRP A 125 6.12 -2.49 -4.70
C TRP A 125 4.97 -2.36 -3.69
N VAL A 126 5.21 -2.82 -2.47
CA VAL A 126 4.28 -2.76 -1.34
C VAL A 126 5.04 -2.43 -0.06
N TYR A 127 4.46 -1.58 0.79
CA TYR A 127 5.02 -1.21 2.09
C TYR A 127 4.50 -2.13 3.19
N PHE A 128 5.39 -2.81 3.91
CA PHE A 128 5.08 -3.68 5.05
C PHE A 128 5.58 -3.08 6.36
N LEU A 129 4.92 -3.36 7.49
CA LEU A 129 5.40 -2.99 8.81
C LEU A 129 6.23 -4.15 9.41
N PRO A 130 7.57 -4.18 9.29
CA PRO A 130 8.38 -5.26 9.86
C PRO A 130 8.42 -5.23 11.40
N GLY A 131 8.42 -4.05 12.01
CA GLY A 131 8.50 -3.85 13.47
C GLY A 131 7.17 -3.99 14.20
N TYR A 132 6.28 -4.89 13.76
CA TYR A 132 4.95 -5.03 14.34
C TYR A 132 4.99 -5.71 15.72
N LYS A 133 4.09 -5.30 16.62
CA LYS A 133 3.92 -5.97 17.92
C LYS A 133 3.14 -7.28 17.75
N PRO A 134 3.53 -8.39 18.40
CA PRO A 134 2.85 -9.68 18.25
C PRO A 134 1.34 -9.63 18.53
N GLU A 135 0.89 -8.78 19.44
CA GLU A 135 -0.55 -8.55 19.73
C GLU A 135 -1.36 -8.07 18.52
N MET A 136 -0.73 -7.41 17.54
CA MET A 136 -1.39 -6.97 16.31
C MET A 136 -1.93 -8.16 15.52
N LEU A 137 -1.36 -9.36 15.68
CA LEU A 137 -1.83 -10.59 15.04
C LEU A 137 -3.14 -11.15 15.61
N ALA A 138 -3.63 -10.59 16.72
CA ALA A 138 -4.93 -10.90 17.30
C ALA A 138 -6.04 -9.91 16.86
N LEU A 139 -5.67 -8.82 16.18
CA LEU A 139 -6.62 -7.85 15.66
C LEU A 139 -7.41 -8.44 14.48
N LYS A 140 -8.55 -7.81 14.18
CA LYS A 140 -9.35 -8.14 12.99
C LYS A 140 -8.50 -7.91 11.74
N MET A 141 -8.32 -8.97 10.96
CA MET A 141 -7.62 -8.92 9.67
C MET A 141 -8.64 -8.56 8.58
N LEU A 142 -8.34 -7.49 7.85
CA LEU A 142 -9.22 -6.93 6.85
C LEU A 142 -8.83 -7.44 5.48
N LYS A 143 -9.85 -7.70 4.64
CA LYS A 143 -9.63 -7.94 3.22
C LYS A 143 -9.37 -6.64 2.45
N SER A 144 -10.02 -5.55 2.84
CA SER A 144 -9.85 -4.23 2.24
C SER A 144 -10.04 -3.16 3.30
N TYR A 145 -9.13 -2.18 3.37
CA TYR A 145 -9.25 -1.04 4.27
C TYR A 145 -10.13 0.07 3.67
N ALA A 146 -10.92 0.70 4.53
CA ALA A 146 -11.52 2.02 4.29
C ALA A 146 -11.57 2.77 5.62
N SER A 147 -11.08 4.01 5.66
CA SER A 147 -11.10 4.84 6.88
C SER A 147 -12.51 4.93 7.47
N LEU A 148 -13.52 5.17 6.64
CA LEU A 148 -14.92 5.11 7.04
C LEU A 148 -15.44 3.68 6.91
N SER A 149 -15.33 2.91 8.00
CA SER A 149 -15.76 1.52 8.08
C SER A 149 -16.51 1.25 9.40
N PRO A 150 -17.50 0.34 9.43
CA PRO A 150 -18.07 -0.13 10.70
C PRO A 150 -17.12 -1.01 11.51
N ASP A 151 -16.01 -1.45 10.91
CA ASP A 151 -15.10 -2.45 11.49
C ASP A 151 -14.02 -1.87 12.41
N HIS A 152 -13.73 -0.57 12.30
CA HIS A 152 -12.72 0.12 13.10
C HIS A 152 -13.03 1.62 13.15
N LEU A 153 -12.36 2.34 14.05
CA LEU A 153 -12.49 3.79 14.12
C LEU A 153 -11.86 4.45 12.88
N PRO A 154 -12.35 5.64 12.46
CA PRO A 154 -11.76 6.39 11.36
C PRO A 154 -10.29 6.77 11.59
N TYR A 155 -9.55 6.90 10.50
CA TYR A 155 -8.21 7.46 10.52
C TYR A 155 -8.21 8.82 11.23
N ASN A 156 -7.26 9.01 12.15
CA ASN A 156 -7.10 10.22 12.93
C ASN A 156 -5.72 10.84 12.68
N THR A 157 -5.69 12.13 12.35
CA THR A 157 -4.47 12.88 12.07
C THR A 157 -3.79 13.46 13.31
N ASN A 158 -4.26 13.16 14.54
CA ASN A 158 -3.65 13.70 15.75
C ASN A 158 -2.14 13.36 15.82
N GLU A 159 -1.31 14.40 15.77
CA GLU A 159 0.16 14.37 15.77
C GLU A 159 0.79 13.96 17.12
N GLU A 160 0.10 13.18 17.96
CA GLU A 160 0.75 12.55 19.12
C GLU A 160 1.38 11.23 18.67
N MET A 161 2.44 11.34 17.84
CA MET A 161 3.47 10.30 17.72
C MET A 161 4.29 10.29 19.03
N THR A 162 3.66 9.93 20.13
CA THR A 162 4.37 9.61 21.37
C THR A 162 4.42 8.10 21.52
N SER A 163 5.62 7.58 21.28
CA SER A 163 6.16 6.31 21.80
C SER A 163 5.37 5.04 21.50
N LEU A 164 5.68 4.38 20.38
CA LEU A 164 5.70 2.91 20.38
C LEU A 164 7.03 2.35 20.96
N GLU A 165 7.98 3.23 21.30
CA GLU A 165 9.10 2.97 22.20
C GLU A 165 8.66 3.23 23.64
N ASP A 166 7.98 2.26 24.27
CA ASP A 166 8.03 1.99 25.73
C ASP A 166 6.86 1.09 26.11
N THR A 167 7.08 -0.24 26.05
CA THR A 167 6.87 -1.21 27.15
C THR A 167 7.17 -2.62 26.67
#